data_AF-G0GDI5-F1
#
_entry.id   AF-G0GDI5-F1
#
_cell.length_a   1.000
_cell.length_b   1.000
_cell.length_c   1.000
_cell.angle_alpha   90.00
_cell.angle_beta   90.00
_cell.angle_gamma   90.00
#
_symmetry.space_group_name_H-M   'P 1'
#
loop_
_entity.id
_entity.type
_entity.pdbx_description
1 polymer ?
#
loop_
_entity_poly.entity_id
_entity_poly.type
_entity_poly.pdbx_seq_one_letter_code
_entity_poly.pdbx_strand_id
1 'polypeptide(L)'
;MLQSLSSTPSVEIVSSLGLVGGMKGYGFLLFSQRNALLFTSTVSRALGYAIEGEELTELHRSFLLEFTNQIFGRTAGKFSRLGIDVRITPPSLLLGKGVSPLFFHEAAHLHLSIQGTFGTFLLSLILKHPLR
;
A
#
# COMPACT_ATOMS: atom_id res chain seq x y z
N MET A 1 20.48 -3.90 21.97
CA MET A 1 19.99 -5.24 21.63
C MET A 1 19.03 -5.08 20.44
N LEU A 2 19.54 -5.24 19.22
CA LEU A 2 18.74 -5.12 17.99
C LEU A 2 17.77 -6.31 17.95
N GLN A 3 16.47 -6.02 18.03
CA GLN A 3 15.43 -7.03 17.87
C GLN A 3 15.59 -7.71 16.51
N SER A 4 15.51 -9.04 16.53
CA SER A 4 15.67 -9.92 15.39
C SER A 4 14.76 -9.51 14.24
N LEU A 5 15.35 -9.23 13.08
CA LEU A 5 14.65 -9.12 11.81
C LEU A 5 13.95 -10.45 11.51
N SER A 6 12.68 -10.55 11.88
CA SER A 6 11.75 -11.43 11.16
C SER A 6 11.91 -11.06 9.68
N SER A 7 12.35 -11.99 8.84
CA SER A 7 12.70 -11.73 7.44
C SER A 7 11.62 -10.88 6.76
N THR A 8 11.90 -9.58 6.58
CA THR A 8 11.02 -8.71 5.82
C THR A 8 10.91 -9.36 4.44
N PRO A 9 9.71 -9.76 3.99
CA PRO A 9 9.59 -10.36 2.67
C PRO A 9 10.20 -9.41 1.64
N SER A 10 10.91 -9.96 0.66
CA SER A 10 11.53 -9.15 -0.39
C SER A 10 10.45 -8.28 -1.03
N VAL A 11 10.51 -6.98 -0.76
CA VAL A 11 9.59 -6.02 -1.36
C VAL A 11 10.05 -5.82 -2.80
N GLU A 12 9.16 -6.16 -3.70
CA GLU A 12 9.40 -6.10 -5.15
C GLU A 12 8.47 -5.10 -5.84
N ILE A 13 7.34 -4.81 -5.19
CA ILE A 13 6.28 -3.94 -5.71
C ILE A 13 5.87 -2.99 -4.60
N VAL A 14 5.88 -1.70 -4.92
CA VAL A 14 5.44 -0.63 -4.04
C VAL A 14 4.33 0.12 -4.73
N SER A 15 3.09 -0.06 -4.27
CA SER A 15 1.99 0.80 -4.65
C SER A 15 1.85 1.90 -3.61
N SER A 16 1.85 3.16 -4.02
CA SER A 16 1.94 4.28 -3.09
C SER A 16 1.13 5.48 -3.53
N LEU A 17 0.76 6.33 -2.57
CA LEU A 17 0.22 7.67 -2.83
C LEU A 17 0.54 8.62 -1.69
N GLY A 18 0.47 9.92 -1.99
CA GLY A 18 0.59 10.98 -1.00
C GLY A 18 -0.76 11.32 -0.37
N LEU A 19 -0.74 11.61 0.93
CA LEU A 19 -1.81 12.29 1.64
C LEU A 19 -1.41 13.77 1.82
N VAL A 20 -2.32 14.69 1.52
CA VAL A 20 -2.08 16.14 1.57
C VAL A 20 -3.26 16.87 2.22
N GLY A 21 -2.99 18.03 2.83
CA GLY A 21 -4.01 18.87 3.48
C GLY A 21 -3.76 19.00 4.98
N GLY A 22 -4.82 18.82 5.77
CA GLY A 22 -4.80 18.86 7.24
C GLY A 22 -3.92 17.77 7.87
N MET A 23 -3.60 16.72 7.13
CA MET A 23 -2.51 15.79 7.41
C MET A 23 -1.68 15.61 6.15
N LYS A 24 -0.36 15.46 6.31
CA LYS A 24 0.57 15.17 5.21
C LYS A 24 1.23 13.81 5.42
N GLY A 25 1.52 13.11 4.35
CA GLY A 25 2.21 11.84 4.47
C GLY A 25 2.08 10.95 3.26
N TYR A 26 2.29 9.66 3.47
CA TYR A 26 2.28 8.67 2.40
C TYR A 26 1.62 7.37 2.87
N GLY A 27 0.86 6.78 1.97
CA GLY A 27 0.33 5.43 2.09
C GLY A 27 1.08 4.50 1.14
N PHE A 28 1.42 3.31 1.63
CA PHE A 28 2.11 2.28 0.85
C PHE A 28 1.43 0.93 1.03
N LEU A 29 1.29 0.19 -0.06
CA LEU A 29 1.07 -1.25 -0.08
C LEU A 29 2.32 -1.89 -0.69
N LEU A 30 2.97 -2.76 0.08
CA LEU A 30 4.22 -3.41 -0.30
C LEU A 30 4.00 -4.91 -0.49
N PHE A 31 4.41 -5.42 -1.65
CA PHE A 31 4.25 -6.83 -2.01
C PHE A 31 5.59 -7.40 -2.48
N SER A 32 5.76 -8.71 -2.28
CA SER A 32 6.60 -9.49 -3.20
C SER A 32 5.82 -9.76 -4.49
N GLN A 33 6.52 -10.10 -5.58
CA GLN A 33 5.87 -10.38 -6.87
C GLN A 33 4.85 -11.52 -6.75
N ARG A 34 5.25 -12.61 -6.09
CA ARG A 34 4.36 -13.76 -5.84
C ARG A 34 3.08 -13.34 -5.11
N ASN A 35 3.18 -12.52 -4.08
CA ASN A 35 2.01 -12.12 -3.30
C ASN A 35 1.12 -11.14 -4.07
N ALA A 36 1.68 -10.26 -4.90
CA ALA A 36 0.88 -9.39 -5.75
C ALA A 36 0.05 -10.18 -6.77
N LEU A 37 0.65 -11.18 -7.43
CA LEU A 37 -0.05 -12.05 -8.38
C LEU A 37 -1.18 -12.84 -7.69
N LEU A 38 -0.88 -13.45 -6.53
CA LEU A 38 -1.88 -14.17 -5.75
C LEU A 38 -3.02 -13.25 -5.30
N PHE A 39 -2.68 -12.05 -4.83
CA PHE A 39 -3.64 -11.07 -4.38
C PHE A 39 -4.59 -10.66 -5.50
N THR A 40 -4.06 -10.20 -6.64
CA THR A 40 -4.88 -9.76 -7.78
C THR A 40 -5.70 -10.91 -8.36
N SER A 41 -5.15 -12.13 -8.44
CA SER A 41 -5.89 -13.30 -8.93
C SER A 41 -7.04 -13.67 -7.99
N THR A 42 -6.80 -13.67 -6.68
CA THR A 42 -7.82 -14.02 -5.68
C THR A 42 -8.94 -12.98 -5.63
N VAL A 43 -8.57 -11.69 -5.59
CA VAL A 43 -9.56 -10.61 -5.48
C VAL A 43 -10.34 -10.45 -6.79
N SER A 44 -9.68 -10.52 -7.96
CA SER A 44 -10.40 -10.50 -9.24
C SER A 44 -11.43 -11.61 -9.33
N ARG A 45 -11.08 -12.85 -8.93
CA ARG A 45 -12.00 -13.99 -8.93
C ARG A 45 -13.23 -13.74 -8.06
N ALA A 46 -13.03 -13.12 -6.89
CA ALA A 46 -14.14 -12.73 -6.01
C ALA A 46 -15.05 -11.65 -6.63
N LEU A 47 -14.54 -10.87 -7.60
CA LEU A 47 -15.28 -9.87 -8.37
C LEU A 47 -15.90 -10.43 -9.66
N GLY A 48 -15.77 -11.72 -9.94
CA GLY A 48 -16.41 -12.39 -11.07
C GLY A 48 -15.60 -12.44 -12.37
N TYR A 49 -14.31 -12.12 -12.33
CA TYR A 49 -13.40 -12.28 -13.48
C TYR A 49 -12.05 -12.85 -13.03
N ALA A 50 -11.23 -13.38 -13.93
CA ALA A 50 -9.97 -14.00 -13.55
C ALA A 50 -8.80 -13.23 -14.16
N ILE A 51 -7.93 -12.69 -13.30
CA ILE A 51 -6.58 -12.30 -13.69
C ILE A 51 -5.66 -13.48 -13.37
N GLU A 52 -4.99 -14.01 -14.39
CA GLU A 52 -4.09 -15.17 -14.29
C GLU A 52 -2.75 -14.87 -14.95
N GLY A 53 -1.74 -15.68 -14.61
CA GLY A 53 -0.39 -15.58 -15.14
C GLY A 53 0.69 -15.59 -14.06
N GLU A 54 1.93 -15.81 -14.50
CA GLU A 54 3.11 -15.85 -13.63
C GLU A 54 3.86 -14.51 -13.61
N GLU A 55 3.40 -13.54 -14.40
CA GLU A 55 4.02 -12.23 -14.56
C GLU A 55 3.04 -11.07 -14.33
N LEU A 56 3.57 -9.93 -13.91
CA LEU A 56 2.78 -8.73 -13.61
C LEU A 56 2.37 -7.99 -14.88
N THR A 57 1.20 -8.34 -15.41
CA THR A 57 0.59 -7.66 -16.57
C THR A 57 0.03 -6.28 -16.21
N GLU A 58 -0.32 -5.48 -17.21
CA GLU A 58 -0.97 -4.16 -17.00
C GLU A 58 -2.28 -4.25 -16.22
N LEU A 59 -3.02 -5.35 -16.35
CA LEU A 59 -4.25 -5.56 -15.60
C LEU A 59 -3.97 -5.76 -14.10
N HIS A 60 -2.91 -6.50 -13.75
CA HIS A 60 -2.44 -6.63 -12.37
C HIS A 60 -2.05 -5.27 -11.78
N ARG A 61 -1.29 -4.48 -12.55
CA ARG A 61 -0.79 -3.15 -12.14
C ARG A 61 -1.94 -2.20 -11.88
N SER A 62 -2.89 -2.13 -12.81
CA SER A 62 -4.09 -1.31 -12.70
C SER A 62 -4.93 -1.71 -11.49
N PHE A 63 -5.05 -3.00 -11.23
CA PHE A 63 -5.78 -3.51 -10.07
C PHE A 63 -5.14 -3.09 -8.74
N LEU A 64 -3.81 -3.20 -8.62
CA LEU A 64 -3.08 -2.76 -7.43
C LEU A 64 -3.21 -1.25 -7.19
N LEU A 65 -3.12 -0.45 -8.26
CA LEU A 65 -3.29 1.01 -8.19
C LEU A 65 -4.70 1.38 -7.72
N GLU A 66 -5.73 0.73 -8.27
CA GLU A 66 -7.12 0.95 -7.89
C GLU A 66 -7.35 0.56 -6.42
N PHE A 67 -6.81 -0.58 -5.99
CA PHE A 67 -6.95 -1.02 -4.60
C PHE A 67 -6.27 -0.06 -3.61
N THR A 68 -5.07 0.43 -3.96
CA THR A 68 -4.38 1.50 -3.21
C THR A 68 -5.24 2.76 -3.12
N ASN A 69 -5.78 3.21 -4.24
CA ASN A 69 -6.66 4.38 -4.31
C ASN A 69 -7.90 4.21 -3.42
N GLN A 70 -8.55 3.04 -3.44
CA GLN A 70 -9.72 2.76 -2.62
C GLN A 70 -9.41 2.72 -1.12
N ILE A 71 -8.34 2.05 -0.69
CA ILE A 71 -7.96 1.97 0.74
C ILE A 71 -7.71 3.38 1.29
N PHE A 72 -6.89 4.17 0.60
CA PHE A 72 -6.53 5.48 1.12
C PHE A 72 -7.60 6.54 0.84
N GLY A 73 -8.44 6.38 -0.18
CA GLY A 73 -9.64 7.19 -0.38
C GLY A 73 -10.64 7.03 0.77
N ARG A 74 -10.84 5.79 1.25
CA ARG A 74 -11.64 5.53 2.47
C ARG A 74 -10.97 6.10 3.72
N THR A 75 -9.64 6.09 3.78
CA THR A 75 -8.87 6.72 4.86
C THR A 75 -9.07 8.24 4.88
N ALA A 76 -8.98 8.92 3.74
CA ALA A 76 -9.28 10.35 3.61
C ALA A 76 -10.73 10.67 4.04
N GLY A 77 -11.70 9.84 3.61
CA GLY A 77 -13.10 9.98 4.06
C GLY A 77 -13.28 9.79 5.58
N LYS A 78 -12.47 8.95 6.24
CA LYS A 78 -12.45 8.82 7.70
C LYS A 78 -11.94 10.10 8.36
N PHE A 79 -10.84 10.68 7.86
CA PHE A 79 -10.32 11.96 8.36
C PHE A 79 -11.34 13.09 8.21
N SER A 80 -12.01 13.17 7.07
CA SER A 80 -13.04 14.19 6.81
C SER A 80 -14.18 14.13 7.84
N ARG A 81 -14.64 12.92 8.22
CA ARG A 81 -15.64 12.75 9.29
C ARG A 81 -15.17 13.18 10.69
N LEU A 82 -13.86 13.28 10.89
CA LEU A 82 -13.24 13.81 12.11
C LEU A 82 -12.94 15.31 12.01
N GLY A 83 -13.41 15.99 10.96
CA GLY A 83 -13.16 17.42 10.72
C GLY A 83 -11.77 17.73 10.16
N ILE A 84 -11.03 16.72 9.68
CA ILE A 84 -9.69 16.88 9.12
C ILE A 84 -9.77 16.69 7.60
N ASP A 85 -9.59 17.76 6.84
CA ASP A 85 -9.59 17.68 5.37
C ASP A 85 -8.28 17.08 4.87
N VAL A 86 -8.37 15.88 4.29
CA VAL A 86 -7.24 15.16 3.69
C VAL A 86 -7.62 14.77 2.27
N ARG A 87 -6.74 15.08 1.33
CA ARG A 87 -6.83 14.66 -0.07
C ARG A 87 -5.72 13.65 -0.38
N ILE A 88 -5.93 12.82 -1.39
CA ILE A 88 -4.94 11.86 -1.87
C ILE A 88 -4.45 12.24 -3.26
N THR A 89 -3.17 11.97 -3.54
CA THR A 89 -2.64 12.06 -4.91
C THR A 89 -3.05 10.83 -5.71
N PRO A 90 -2.94 10.87 -7.06
CA PRO A 90 -3.00 9.65 -7.86
C PRO A 90 -1.98 8.61 -7.34
N PRO A 91 -2.33 7.32 -7.35
CA PRO A 91 -1.41 6.26 -6.95
C PRO A 91 -0.31 6.07 -7.98
N SER A 92 0.85 5.61 -7.50
CA SER A 92 2.02 5.24 -8.30
C SER A 92 2.45 3.83 -7.96
N LEU A 93 2.98 3.12 -8.96
CA LEU A 93 3.50 1.76 -8.81
C LEU A 93 4.99 1.75 -9.14
N LEU A 94 5.80 1.30 -8.21
CA LEU A 94 7.23 1.09 -8.41
C LEU A 94 7.55 -0.40 -8.33
N LEU A 95 8.34 -0.87 -9.28
CA LEU A 95 8.77 -2.26 -9.42
C LEU A 95 10.29 -2.35 -9.33
N GLY A 96 10.79 -3.33 -8.59
CA GLY A 96 12.22 -3.59 -8.51
C GLY A 96 12.55 -4.51 -7.35
N LYS A 97 13.62 -5.31 -7.47
CA LYS A 97 14.04 -6.21 -6.40
C LYS A 97 14.73 -5.44 -5.27
N GLY A 98 14.35 -5.71 -4.03
CA GLY A 98 14.99 -5.13 -2.85
C GLY A 98 14.64 -3.66 -2.61
N VAL A 99 13.44 -3.24 -3.01
CA VAL A 99 12.98 -1.86 -2.81
C VAL A 99 12.66 -1.65 -1.34
N SER A 100 13.22 -0.59 -0.74
CA SER A 100 12.91 -0.18 0.62
C SER A 100 12.51 1.29 0.64
N PRO A 101 11.25 1.63 0.96
CA PRO A 101 10.85 3.01 1.14
C PRO A 101 11.54 3.60 2.39
N LEU A 102 12.10 4.80 2.25
CA LEU A 102 12.64 5.56 3.38
C LEU A 102 11.53 6.42 3.99
N PHE A 103 11.40 6.35 5.32
CA PHE A 103 10.38 7.11 6.06
C PHE A 103 11.03 8.15 6.96
N PHE A 104 10.42 9.32 7.07
CA PHE A 104 10.89 10.39 7.94
C PHE A 104 10.70 10.02 9.42
N HIS A 105 11.77 10.11 10.22
CA HIS A 105 11.77 9.66 11.62
C HIS A 105 10.77 10.40 12.52
N GLU A 106 10.52 11.69 12.24
CA GLU A 106 9.61 12.53 13.04
C GLU A 106 8.12 12.32 12.71
N ALA A 107 7.79 11.47 11.74
CA ALA A 107 6.41 11.16 11.40
C ALA A 107 5.84 10.06 12.31
N ALA A 108 4.52 10.02 12.46
CA ALA A 108 3.82 8.86 13.02
C ALA A 108 3.77 7.74 11.97
N HIS A 109 4.20 6.53 12.35
CA HIS A 109 4.28 5.38 11.45
C HIS A 109 3.32 4.29 11.91
N LEU A 110 2.56 3.74 10.97
CA LEU A 110 1.75 2.54 11.16
C LEU A 110 2.15 1.51 10.10
N HIS A 111 2.62 0.35 10.53
CA HIS A 111 2.96 -0.77 9.66
C HIS A 111 2.14 -2.00 10.06
N LEU A 112 1.35 -2.52 9.12
CA LEU A 112 0.47 -3.66 9.34
C LEU A 112 0.76 -4.74 8.30
N SER A 113 1.13 -5.94 8.75
CA SER A 113 1.17 -7.10 7.86
C SER A 113 -0.25 -7.63 7.70
N ILE A 114 -0.79 -7.54 6.49
CA ILE A 114 -2.11 -8.05 6.14
C ILE A 114 -1.91 -9.42 5.50
N GLN A 115 -2.62 -10.42 6.04
CA GLN A 115 -2.50 -11.82 5.63
C GLN A 115 -3.89 -12.41 5.43
N GLY A 116 -4.04 -13.25 4.42
CA GLY A 116 -5.28 -13.97 4.15
C GLY A 116 -5.12 -15.01 3.04
N THR A 117 -6.25 -15.54 2.56
CA THR A 117 -6.28 -16.47 1.42
C THR A 117 -5.74 -15.84 0.13
N PHE A 118 -5.74 -14.51 0.05
CA PHE A 118 -5.16 -13.71 -1.02
C PHE A 118 -3.65 -13.48 -0.90
N GLY A 119 -2.98 -14.12 0.07
CA GLY A 119 -1.56 -13.93 0.34
C GLY A 119 -1.29 -12.84 1.38
N THR A 120 -0.07 -12.30 1.34
CA THR A 120 0.45 -11.38 2.35
C THR A 120 1.02 -10.10 1.72
N PHE A 121 0.71 -8.95 2.32
CA PHE A 121 1.33 -7.67 1.97
C PHE A 121 1.50 -6.78 3.20
N LEU A 122 2.40 -5.80 3.13
CA LEU A 122 2.55 -4.78 4.17
C LEU A 122 1.77 -3.53 3.79
N LEU A 123 0.87 -3.09 4.65
CA LEU A 123 0.29 -1.74 4.59
C LEU A 123 1.11 -0.83 5.49
N SER A 124 1.64 0.26 4.93
CA SER A 124 2.31 1.30 5.70
C SER A 124 1.60 2.63 5.53
N LEU A 125 1.35 3.32 6.64
CA LEU A 125 0.81 4.67 6.65
C LEU A 125 1.74 5.56 7.47
N ILE A 126 2.27 6.58 6.82
CA ILE A 126 3.19 7.54 7.42
C ILE A 126 2.49 8.87 7.42
N LEU A 127 2.34 9.49 8.59
CA LEU A 127 1.61 10.75 8.75
C LEU A 127 2.40 11.75 9.58
N LYS A 128 2.44 12.98 9.11
CA LYS A 128 2.98 14.15 9.80
C LYS A 128 1.91 15.23 9.85
N HIS A 129 1.74 15.85 11.02
CA HIS A 129 0.84 16.99 11.15
C HIS A 129 1.50 18.20 10.48
N PRO A 130 0.80 19.01 9.66
CA PRO A 130 1.43 20.08 8.90
C PRO A 130 2.11 21.17 9.75
N LEU A 131 1.74 21.27 11.03
CA LEU A 131 2.28 22.24 12.00
C LEU A 131 3.29 21.66 13.01
N ARG A 132 3.68 20.39 12.88
CA ARG A 132 4.70 19.73 13.72
C ARG A 132 5.61 18.91 12.84
#